data_AF-A0A536IC60-F1
#
_entry.id   AF-A0A536IC60-F1
#
_cell.length_a   1.000
_cell.length_b   1.000
_cell.length_c   1.000
_cell.angle_alpha   90.00
_cell.angle_beta   90.00
_cell.angle_gamma   90.00
#
_symmetry.space_group_name_H-M   'P 1'
#
loop_
_entity.id
_entity.type
_entity.pdbx_description
1 polymer ?
#
loop_
_entity_poly.entity_id
_entity_poly.type
_entity_poly.pdbx_seq_one_letter_code
_entity_poly.pdbx_strand_id
1 'polypeptide(L)'
;MKPLSKQLEDLVSGDISHINEVSRLPAEAIERAWGQSGHPRVTVTALAVLLAGLRNGNWSLDDATVWAYFVMHGGFKATHPFSRSDLDIEYDEYGQELIAELVMRLERSNDPGQDPLTAADIDEMAAMVDAGGD
;
A
#
# COMPACT_ATOMS: atom_id res chain seq x y z
N MET A 1 -3.04 18.53 -13.11
CA MET A 1 -2.11 17.55 -12.51
C MET A 1 -2.18 17.71 -11.00
N LYS A 2 -2.42 16.62 -10.26
CA LYS A 2 -2.40 16.64 -8.78
C LYS A 2 -0.95 16.81 -8.28
N PRO A 3 -0.69 17.54 -7.18
CA PRO A 3 0.63 17.57 -6.54
C PRO A 3 1.10 16.17 -6.12
N LEU A 4 2.42 15.93 -6.11
CA LEU A 4 2.98 14.62 -5.73
C LEU A 4 2.60 14.23 -4.29
N SER A 5 2.60 15.16 -3.33
CA SER A 5 2.15 14.91 -1.96
C SER A 5 0.72 14.36 -1.90
N LYS A 6 -0.18 14.89 -2.74
CA LYS A 6 -1.56 14.39 -2.85
C LYS A 6 -1.62 13.00 -3.47
N GLN A 7 -0.77 12.71 -4.46
CA GLN A 7 -0.68 11.37 -5.04
C GLN A 7 -0.19 10.36 -4.01
N LEU A 8 0.78 10.72 -3.15
CA LEU A 8 1.24 9.84 -2.06
C LEU A 8 0.14 9.57 -1.02
N GLU A 9 -0.66 10.58 -0.68
CA GLU A 9 -1.84 10.40 0.20
C GLU A 9 -2.91 9.52 -0.42
N ASP A 10 -3.17 9.66 -1.73
CA ASP A 10 -4.10 8.80 -2.46
C ASP A 10 -3.62 7.34 -2.43
N LEU A 11 -2.31 7.10 -2.62
CA LEU A 11 -1.71 5.77 -2.47
C LEU A 11 -1.95 5.23 -1.06
N VAL A 12 -1.66 5.98 0.01
CA VAL A 12 -1.90 5.52 1.40
C VAL A 12 -3.38 5.20 1.66
N SER A 13 -4.29 5.92 0.99
CA SER A 13 -5.74 5.68 1.07
C SER A 13 -6.22 4.48 0.24
N GLY A 14 -5.31 3.73 -0.38
CA GLY A 14 -5.61 2.53 -1.17
C GLY A 14 -5.93 2.79 -2.65
N ASP A 15 -5.97 4.05 -3.11
CA ASP A 15 -6.10 4.37 -4.53
C ASP A 15 -4.74 4.29 -5.21
N ILE A 16 -4.46 3.14 -5.82
CA ILE A 16 -3.17 2.84 -6.44
C ILE A 16 -3.12 3.15 -7.94
N SER A 17 -4.06 3.95 -8.46
CA SER A 17 -4.15 4.30 -9.89
C SER A 17 -2.86 4.90 -10.46
N HIS A 18 -2.02 5.52 -9.63
CA HIS A 18 -0.77 6.17 -10.02
C HIS A 18 0.50 5.43 -9.55
N ILE A 19 0.38 4.21 -8.99
CA ILE A 19 1.51 3.50 -8.36
C ILE A 19 2.70 3.29 -9.31
N ASN A 20 2.43 2.99 -10.58
CA ASN A 20 3.44 2.77 -11.60
C ASN A 20 4.19 4.05 -12.02
N GLU A 21 3.53 5.20 -11.96
CA GLU A 21 4.15 6.49 -12.26
C GLU A 21 5.01 6.95 -11.08
N VAL A 22 4.44 6.88 -9.87
CA VAL A 22 5.09 7.34 -8.64
C VAL A 22 6.30 6.46 -8.27
N SER A 23 6.21 5.14 -8.45
CA SER A 23 7.28 4.19 -8.09
C SER A 23 8.58 4.35 -8.87
N ARG A 24 8.55 5.11 -9.99
CA ARG A 24 9.72 5.38 -10.85
C ARG A 24 10.38 6.71 -10.54
N LEU A 25 9.81 7.49 -9.63
CA LEU A 25 10.37 8.79 -9.25
C LEU A 25 11.63 8.61 -8.39
N PRO A 26 12.57 9.59 -8.43
CA PRO A 26 13.72 9.60 -7.54
C PRO A 26 13.30 9.63 -6.06
N ALA A 27 14.07 8.95 -5.21
CA ALA A 27 13.89 8.91 -3.76
C ALA A 27 13.71 10.32 -3.16
N GLU A 28 14.56 11.27 -3.56
CA GLU A 28 14.54 12.63 -3.02
C GLU A 28 13.26 13.40 -3.36
N ALA A 29 12.58 13.04 -4.45
CA ALA A 29 11.29 13.62 -4.81
C ALA A 29 10.17 13.08 -3.92
N ILE A 30 10.22 11.78 -3.59
CA ILE A 30 9.28 11.13 -2.67
C ILE A 30 9.45 11.68 -1.25
N GLU A 31 10.69 11.73 -0.74
CA GLU A 31 11.01 12.30 0.58
C GLU A 31 10.53 13.76 0.71
N ARG A 32 10.79 14.58 -0.31
CA ARG A 32 10.34 15.99 -0.31
C ARG A 32 8.82 16.11 -0.31
N ALA A 33 8.13 15.27 -1.08
CA ALA A 33 6.68 15.29 -1.14
C ALA A 33 6.05 14.83 0.18
N TRP A 34 6.69 13.88 0.87
CA TRP A 34 6.27 13.48 2.21
C TRP A 34 6.41 14.59 3.25
N GLY A 35 7.50 15.36 3.21
CA GLY A 35 7.66 16.55 4.06
C GLY A 35 6.59 17.63 3.84
N GLN A 36 5.75 17.49 2.81
CA GLN A 36 4.62 18.37 2.49
C GLN A 36 3.25 17.69 2.68
N SER A 37 3.22 16.42 3.08
CA SER A 37 2.00 15.64 3.25
C SER A 37 1.46 15.77 4.68
N GLY A 38 0.16 15.54 4.86
CA GLY A 38 -0.51 15.61 6.16
C GLY A 38 -0.30 14.41 7.10
N HIS A 39 0.74 13.60 6.91
CA HIS A 39 0.96 12.33 7.64
C HIS A 39 -0.25 11.37 7.56
N PRO A 40 -0.62 10.93 6.34
CA PRO A 40 -1.75 10.05 6.15
C PRO A 40 -1.50 8.70 6.83
N ARG A 41 -2.59 8.09 7.30
CA ARG A 41 -2.57 6.78 7.94
C ARG A 41 -3.21 5.74 7.03
N VAL A 42 -2.68 4.52 7.02
CA VAL A 42 -3.37 3.40 6.39
C VAL A 42 -4.51 2.97 7.27
N THR A 43 -5.70 2.88 6.68
CA THR A 43 -6.94 2.50 7.38
C THR A 43 -7.46 1.18 6.82
N VAL A 44 -8.40 0.56 7.55
CA VAL A 44 -9.16 -0.59 7.04
C VAL A 44 -9.87 -0.24 5.72
N THR A 45 -10.37 1.00 5.58
CA THR A 45 -10.96 1.50 4.33
C THR A 45 -9.97 1.49 3.16
N ALA A 46 -8.68 1.79 3.39
CA ALA A 46 -7.67 1.73 2.35
C ALA A 46 -7.50 0.30 1.80
N LEU A 47 -7.52 -0.70 2.69
CA LEU A 47 -7.51 -2.10 2.29
C LEU A 47 -8.80 -2.49 1.55
N ALA A 48 -9.96 -2.02 2.00
CA ALA A 48 -11.22 -2.25 1.29
C ALA A 48 -11.17 -1.72 -0.16
N VAL A 49 -10.65 -0.50 -0.35
CA VAL A 49 -10.45 0.09 -1.68
C VAL A 49 -9.51 -0.76 -2.52
N LEU A 50 -8.34 -1.11 -1.99
CA LEU A 50 -7.33 -1.92 -2.68
C LEU A 50 -7.90 -3.28 -3.12
N LEU A 51 -8.49 -4.02 -2.19
CA LEU A 51 -9.05 -5.35 -2.43
C LEU A 51 -10.21 -5.30 -3.41
N ALA A 52 -11.08 -4.28 -3.35
CA ALA A 52 -12.12 -4.08 -4.35
C ALA A 52 -11.53 -3.83 -5.75
N GLY A 53 -10.46 -3.05 -5.85
CA GLY A 53 -9.77 -2.83 -7.13
C GLY A 53 -9.13 -4.10 -7.70
N LEU A 54 -8.53 -4.95 -6.87
CA LEU A 54 -8.01 -6.26 -7.25
C LEU A 54 -9.12 -7.20 -7.75
N ARG A 55 -10.22 -7.32 -6.99
CA ARG A 55 -11.36 -8.19 -7.34
C ARG A 55 -12.04 -7.77 -8.64
N ASN A 56 -12.08 -6.48 -8.92
CA ASN A 56 -12.66 -5.93 -10.15
C ASN A 56 -11.68 -5.95 -11.34
N GLY A 57 -10.43 -6.38 -11.14
CA GLY A 57 -9.41 -6.41 -12.19
C GLY A 57 -8.92 -5.02 -12.61
N ASN A 58 -9.14 -3.99 -11.79
CA ASN A 58 -8.64 -2.64 -12.04
C ASN A 58 -7.12 -2.56 -11.82
N TRP A 59 -6.61 -3.38 -10.89
CA TRP A 59 -5.20 -3.44 -10.50
C TRP A 59 -4.72 -4.88 -10.45
N SER A 60 -3.42 -5.07 -10.65
CA SER A 60 -2.78 -6.39 -10.57
C SER A 60 -2.26 -6.68 -9.16
N LEU A 61 -2.00 -7.96 -8.87
CA LEU A 61 -1.32 -8.37 -7.63
C LEU A 61 0.09 -7.76 -7.52
N ASP A 62 0.77 -7.57 -8.64
CA ASP A 62 2.07 -6.89 -8.69
C ASP A 62 1.96 -5.44 -8.23
N ASP A 63 0.94 -4.70 -8.70
CA ASP A 63 0.69 -3.32 -8.28
C ASP A 63 0.39 -3.25 -6.76
N ALA A 64 -0.40 -4.20 -6.24
CA ALA A 64 -0.69 -4.30 -4.82
C ALA A 64 0.54 -4.66 -3.96
N THR A 65 1.45 -5.48 -4.49
CA THR A 65 2.74 -5.79 -3.85
C THR A 65 3.59 -4.52 -3.72
N VAL A 66 3.69 -3.73 -4.79
CA VAL A 66 4.44 -2.47 -4.81
C VAL A 66 3.84 -1.48 -3.81
N TRP A 67 2.50 -1.41 -3.74
CA TRP A 67 1.80 -0.61 -2.74
C TRP A 67 2.07 -1.06 -1.31
N ALA A 68 2.03 -2.37 -1.04
CA ALA A 68 2.27 -2.90 0.29
C ALA A 68 3.69 -2.59 0.77
N TYR A 69 4.68 -2.75 -0.11
CA TYR A 69 6.05 -2.32 0.14
C TYR A 69 6.13 -0.81 0.44
N PHE A 70 5.45 0.02 -0.35
CA PHE A 70 5.40 1.47 -0.15
C PHE A 70 4.83 1.84 1.22
N VAL A 71 3.73 1.22 1.62
CA VAL A 71 3.11 1.44 2.94
C VAL A 71 4.02 0.99 4.08
N MET A 72 4.72 -0.14 3.94
CA MET A 72 5.60 -0.66 5.00
C MET A 72 6.91 0.12 5.15
N HIS A 73 7.35 0.81 4.10
CA HIS A 73 8.70 1.35 4.02
C HIS A 73 8.78 2.83 3.66
N GLY A 74 7.65 3.48 3.37
CA GLY A 74 7.57 4.89 2.98
C GLY A 74 8.11 5.21 1.57
N GLY A 75 8.52 4.19 0.81
CA GLY A 75 9.21 4.34 -0.48
C GLY A 75 9.18 3.07 -1.35
N PHE A 76 9.86 3.08 -2.49
CA PHE A 76 9.77 2.00 -3.47
C PHE A 76 11.07 1.21 -3.62
N LYS A 77 10.98 -0.12 -3.67
CA LYS A 77 12.13 -1.03 -3.78
C LYS A 77 13.04 -0.71 -4.97
N ALA A 78 12.46 -0.26 -6.07
CA ALA A 78 13.18 -0.01 -7.33
C ALA A 78 14.04 1.26 -7.30
N THR A 79 13.64 2.29 -6.57
CA THR A 79 14.26 3.63 -6.61
C THR A 79 14.78 4.11 -5.26
N HIS A 80 14.47 3.40 -4.17
CA HIS A 80 14.79 3.79 -2.80
C HIS A 80 15.47 2.63 -2.04
N PRO A 81 16.75 2.33 -2.31
CA PRO A 81 17.48 1.27 -1.63
C PRO A 81 17.89 1.73 -0.21
N PHE A 82 16.92 1.71 0.72
CA PHE A 82 17.04 1.77 2.19
C PHE A 82 18.11 2.66 2.84
N SER A 83 17.65 3.76 3.42
CA SER A 83 17.98 4.18 4.78
C SER A 83 16.69 4.00 5.61
N ARG A 84 16.77 3.38 6.79
CA ARG A 84 15.61 2.88 7.57
C ARG A 84 14.82 3.97 8.31
N SER A 85 15.23 5.22 8.20
CA SER A 85 14.50 6.41 8.65
C SER A 85 14.27 7.24 7.38
N ASP A 86 13.07 7.70 7.06
CA ASP A 86 12.49 8.87 7.73
C ASP A 86 10.96 8.96 7.58
N LEU A 87 10.29 7.90 7.10
CA LEU A 87 8.88 7.95 6.67
C LEU A 87 8.11 6.72 7.15
N ASP A 88 7.86 6.68 8.45
CA ASP A 88 6.96 5.68 9.03
C ASP A 88 5.51 6.09 8.70
N ILE A 89 4.82 5.28 7.90
CA ILE A 89 3.39 5.47 7.62
C ILE A 89 2.64 4.76 8.74
N GLU A 90 1.96 5.53 9.58
CA GLU A 90 1.18 4.98 10.69
C GLU A 90 -0.01 4.15 10.16
N TYR A 91 -0.32 3.08 10.87
CA TYR A 91 -1.58 2.36 10.71
C TYR A 91 -2.60 2.92 11.69
N ASP A 92 -3.87 2.89 11.30
CA ASP A 92 -4.96 3.26 12.20
C ASP A 92 -4.94 2.37 13.45
N GLU A 93 -5.12 2.97 14.63
CA GLU A 93 -5.11 2.25 15.91
C GLU A 93 -6.25 1.23 15.95
N TYR A 94 -7.38 1.57 15.33
CA TYR A 94 -8.50 0.66 15.12
C TYR A 94 -8.20 -0.25 13.92
N GLY A 95 -7.88 -1.52 14.21
CA GLY A 95 -7.57 -2.51 13.18
C GLY A 95 -6.09 -2.61 12.81
N GLN A 96 -5.18 -2.01 13.59
CA GLN A 96 -3.73 -2.03 13.34
C GLN A 96 -3.18 -3.44 13.05
N GLU A 97 -3.57 -4.44 13.84
CA GLU A 97 -3.11 -5.83 13.67
C GLU A 97 -3.57 -6.42 12.34
N LEU A 98 -4.85 -6.23 12.01
CA LEU A 98 -5.43 -6.66 10.73
C LEU A 98 -4.75 -5.94 9.55
N ILE A 99 -4.54 -4.63 9.67
CA ILE A 99 -3.87 -3.84 8.63
C ILE A 99 -2.45 -4.36 8.40
N ALA A 100 -1.68 -4.52 9.48
CA ALA A 100 -0.33 -5.04 9.41
C ALA A 100 -0.27 -6.44 8.79
N GLU A 101 -1.16 -7.34 9.21
CA GLU A 101 -1.23 -8.71 8.69
C GLU A 101 -1.51 -8.72 7.17
N LEU A 102 -2.53 -7.98 6.73
CA LEU A 102 -2.93 -7.98 5.32
C LEU A 102 -1.90 -7.29 4.41
N VAL A 103 -1.32 -6.19 4.87
CA VAL A 103 -0.21 -5.52 4.17
C VAL A 103 0.98 -6.46 4.05
N MET A 104 1.36 -7.17 5.12
CA MET A 104 2.45 -8.15 5.08
C MET A 104 2.16 -9.32 4.13
N ARG A 105 0.92 -9.83 4.09
CA ARG A 105 0.54 -10.92 3.18
C ARG A 105 0.61 -10.48 1.72
N LEU A 106 0.24 -9.23 1.41
CA LEU A 106 0.36 -8.64 0.07
C LEU A 106 1.82 -8.41 -0.34
N GLU A 107 2.66 -7.86 0.55
CA GLU A 107 4.08 -7.59 0.27
C GLU A 107 4.85 -8.87 -0.07
N ARG A 108 4.55 -9.97 0.62
CA ARG A 108 5.19 -11.27 0.42
C ARG A 108 4.63 -12.09 -0.74
N SER A 109 3.57 -11.61 -1.40
CA SER A 109 2.89 -12.38 -2.45
C SER A 109 3.79 -12.71 -3.66
N ASN A 110 4.87 -11.94 -3.84
CA ASN A 110 5.86 -12.12 -4.88
C ASN A 110 7.23 -12.61 -4.35
N ASP A 111 7.31 -13.01 -3.09
CA ASP A 111 8.56 -13.50 -2.51
C ASP A 111 8.98 -14.85 -3.11
N PRO A 112 10.27 -15.03 -3.46
CA PRO A 112 10.76 -16.32 -3.92
C PRO A 112 10.52 -17.43 -2.87
N GLY A 113 9.68 -18.41 -3.23
CA GLY A 113 9.35 -19.55 -2.37
C GLY A 113 8.03 -19.42 -1.61
N GLN A 114 7.27 -18.35 -1.81
CA GLN A 114 5.86 -18.27 -1.44
C GLN A 114 4.98 -18.63 -2.64
N ASP A 115 3.83 -19.26 -2.39
CA ASP A 115 2.79 -19.40 -3.40
C ASP A 115 2.14 -18.03 -3.64
N PRO A 116 1.95 -17.59 -4.90
CA PRO A 116 1.26 -16.34 -5.19
C PRO A 116 -0.17 -16.35 -4.63
N LEU A 117 -0.63 -15.19 -4.17
CA LEU A 117 -2.01 -15.04 -3.71
C LEU A 117 -2.99 -15.33 -4.85
N THR A 118 -3.96 -16.18 -4.55
CA THR A 118 -5.05 -16.54 -5.45
C THR A 118 -6.22 -15.58 -5.30
N ALA A 119 -7.18 -15.63 -6.23
CA ALA A 119 -8.43 -14.88 -6.11
C ALA A 119 -9.20 -15.23 -4.82
N ALA A 120 -9.12 -16.49 -4.37
CA ALA A 120 -9.77 -16.93 -3.13
C ALA A 120 -9.10 -16.31 -1.90
N ASP A 121 -7.77 -16.13 -1.91
CA ASP A 121 -7.06 -15.41 -0.85
C ASP A 121 -7.51 -13.94 -0.80
N ILE A 122 -7.64 -13.28 -1.95
CA ILE A 122 -8.10 -11.89 -2.01
C ILE A 122 -9.56 -11.75 -1.50
N ASP A 123 -10.43 -12.70 -1.84
CA ASP A 123 -11.81 -12.73 -1.33
C ASP A 123 -11.85 -12.97 0.19
N GLU A 124 -10.98 -13.84 0.72
CA GLU A 124 -10.83 -14.07 2.17
C GLU A 124 -10.38 -12.79 2.89
N MET A 125 -9.36 -12.11 2.37
CA MET A 125 -8.89 -10.83 2.93
C MET A 125 -10.00 -9.78 2.94
N ALA A 126 -10.79 -9.70 1.86
CA ALA A 126 -11.92 -8.77 1.79
C ALA A 126 -12.97 -9.07 2.86
N ALA A 127 -13.27 -10.36 3.09
CA ALA A 127 -14.18 -10.76 4.15
C ALA A 127 -13.66 -10.41 5.56
N MET A 128 -12.34 -10.51 5.81
CA MET A 128 -11.74 -10.10 7.07
C MET A 128 -11.85 -8.58 7.29
N VAL A 129 -11.64 -7.79 6.23
CA VAL A 129 -11.81 -6.33 6.25
C VAL A 129 -13.27 -5.95 6.54
N ASP A 130 -14.23 -6.59 5.88
CA ASP A 130 -15.66 -6.35 6.09
C ASP A 130 -16.10 -6.72 7.53
N ALA A 131 -15.53 -7.78 8.10
CA ALA A 131 -15.85 -8.23 9.46
C ALA A 131 -15.14 -7.42 10.57
N GLY A 132 -14.01 -6.80 10.27
CA GLY A 132 -13.23 -5.98 11.21
C GLY A 132 -13.59 -4.50 11.23
N GLY A 133 -14.55 -4.07 10.39
CA GLY A 133 -15.01 -2.68 10.26
C GLY A 133 -16.22 -2.29 11.12
N ASP A 134 -16.76 -3.22 11.92
CA ASP A 134 -17.86 -3.03 12.90
C ASP A 134 -17.33 -2.86 14.34
#